data_AF-A0A2K3QQ05-F1
#
_entry.id   AF-A0A2K3QQ05-F1
#
_cell.length_a   1.000
_cell.length_b   1.000
_cell.length_c   1.000
_cell.angle_alpha   90.00
_cell.angle_beta   90.00
_cell.angle_gamma   90.00
#
_symmetry.space_group_name_H-M   'P 1'
#
loop_
_entity.id
_entity.type
_entity.pdbx_description
1 polymer ?
#
loop_
_entity_poly.entity_id
_entity_poly.type
_entity_poly.pdbx_seq_one_letter_code
_entity_poly.pdbx_strand_id
1 'polypeptide(L)'
;MQQHCRDVPIANLLGFGFTDGRHFAQVCWRPFYIRWGRAIWQKLRALLQLPVPSQYIRTPSNYFLRTGYVILDYIEPTTGQMLSATWKSHSNDTERRRNLFRGLSRLVLSVSRIPLPRIGSWCCHEDGSITLSNRPLTCGVIILENDGAPRVMEEKKTYSCVMYPTY
;
A
#
# COMPACT_ATOMS: atom_id res chain seq x y z
N MET A 1 0.52 -4.24 -6.46
CA MET A 1 1.54 -3.21 -6.79
C MET A 1 2.93 -3.81 -6.92
N GLN A 2 3.63 -4.21 -5.85
CA GLN A 2 5.01 -4.74 -5.92
C GLN A 2 5.24 -5.89 -6.93
N GLN A 3 4.28 -6.81 -7.07
CA GLN A 3 4.40 -7.92 -8.02
C GLN A 3 4.19 -7.52 -9.49
N HIS A 4 3.43 -6.45 -9.74
CA HIS A 4 2.95 -6.09 -11.08
C HIS A 4 3.64 -4.83 -11.64
N CYS A 5 4.21 -3.97 -10.78
CA CYS A 5 4.90 -2.75 -11.16
C CYS A 5 6.33 -2.78 -10.60
N ARG A 6 7.24 -3.53 -11.26
CA ARG A 6 8.66 -3.63 -10.83
C ARG A 6 9.47 -2.36 -11.11
N ASP A 7 9.02 -1.53 -12.06
CA ASP A 7 9.71 -0.30 -12.45
C ASP A 7 9.56 0.84 -11.43
N VAL A 8 8.67 0.68 -10.45
CA VAL A 8 8.42 1.67 -9.41
C VAL A 8 9.23 1.27 -8.17
N PRO A 9 10.24 2.06 -7.75
CA PRO A 9 10.99 1.79 -6.54
C PRO A 9 10.11 2.06 -5.32
N ILE A 10 9.47 1.02 -4.80
CA ILE A 10 8.62 1.06 -3.60
C ILE A 10 9.36 0.35 -2.48
N ALA A 11 9.53 1.02 -1.33
CA ALA A 11 10.13 0.41 -0.14
C ALA A 11 9.37 -0.86 0.27
N ASN A 12 10.09 -1.88 0.70
CA ASN A 12 9.46 -3.14 1.10
C ASN A 12 8.71 -2.95 2.41
N LEU A 13 7.44 -3.35 2.43
CA LEU A 13 6.68 -3.42 3.68
C LEU A 13 7.08 -4.69 4.43
N LEU A 14 7.87 -4.51 5.48
CA LEU A 14 8.42 -5.58 6.32
C LEU A 14 7.37 -6.13 7.29
N GLY A 15 6.52 -5.25 7.81
CA GLY A 15 5.42 -5.63 8.68
C GLY A 15 4.53 -4.44 9.05
N PHE A 16 3.37 -4.74 9.63
CA PHE A 16 2.44 -3.73 10.15
C PHE A 16 1.61 -4.33 11.28
N GLY A 17 1.07 -3.48 12.15
CA GLY A 17 0.21 -3.88 13.25
C GLY A 17 -1.06 -3.06 13.29
N PHE A 18 -2.14 -3.69 13.74
CA PHE A 18 -3.40 -3.03 14.05
C PHE A 18 -3.49 -2.70 15.54
N THR A 19 -4.38 -1.77 15.89
CA THR A 19 -4.67 -1.34 17.27
C THR A 19 -5.16 -2.47 18.18
N ASP A 20 -5.63 -3.58 17.60
CA ASP A 20 -6.14 -4.75 18.31
C ASP A 20 -5.02 -5.71 18.77
N GLY A 21 -3.75 -5.30 18.69
CA GLY A 21 -2.60 -6.14 19.05
C GLY A 21 -2.34 -7.28 18.05
N ARG A 22 -2.84 -7.15 16.82
CA ARG A 22 -2.58 -8.10 15.73
C ARG A 22 -1.45 -7.60 14.86
N HIS A 23 -0.42 -8.42 14.70
CA HIS A 23 0.80 -8.08 14.00
C HIS A 23 0.92 -8.94 12.75
N PHE A 24 1.29 -8.31 11.64
CA PHE A 24 1.51 -8.97 10.36
C PHE A 24 2.95 -8.72 9.95
N ALA A 25 3.68 -9.80 9.64
CA ALA A 25 5.05 -9.72 9.14
C ALA A 25 5.14 -10.42 7.78
N GLN A 26 6.10 -9.97 6.97
CA GLN A 26 6.38 -10.58 5.67
C GLN A 26 6.91 -12.01 5.85
N VAL A 27 6.40 -12.94 5.03
CA VAL A 27 6.77 -14.37 5.06
C VAL A 27 8.27 -14.61 4.85
N CYS A 28 8.98 -13.66 4.22
CA CYS A 28 10.40 -13.75 3.93
C CYS A 28 11.26 -13.89 5.20
N TRP A 29 10.78 -13.54 6.38
CA TRP A 29 11.54 -13.73 7.62
C TRP A 29 11.24 -15.07 8.32
N ARG A 30 10.43 -15.94 7.69
CA ARG A 30 10.09 -17.28 8.20
C ARG A 30 10.92 -18.36 7.51
N PRO A 31 11.24 -19.46 8.22
CA PRO A 31 12.04 -20.56 7.70
C PRO A 31 11.40 -21.17 6.45
N PHE A 32 12.26 -21.69 5.56
CA PHE A 32 11.91 -22.09 4.20
C PHE A 32 10.72 -23.05 4.11
N TYR A 33 10.54 -23.96 5.07
CA TYR A 33 9.43 -24.94 5.08
C TYR A 33 8.05 -24.28 5.21
N ILE A 34 7.93 -23.17 5.93
CA ILE A 34 6.68 -22.39 6.02
C ILE A 34 6.36 -21.74 4.69
N ARG A 35 7.38 -21.30 3.95
CA ARG A 35 7.22 -20.70 2.62
C ARG A 35 6.67 -21.72 1.63
N TRP A 36 7.24 -22.93 1.61
CA TRP A 36 6.80 -24.02 0.73
C TRP A 36 5.38 -24.50 1.06
N GLY A 37 5.07 -24.75 2.34
CA GLY A 37 3.72 -25.13 2.75
C GLY A 37 2.68 -24.08 2.35
N ARG A 38 3.01 -22.79 2.46
CA ARG A 38 2.12 -21.71 2.03
C ARG A 38 2.00 -21.60 0.53
N ALA A 39 3.07 -21.77 -0.23
CA ALA A 39 3.04 -21.75 -1.69
C ALA A 39 2.13 -22.89 -2.22
N ILE A 40 2.25 -24.08 -1.63
CA ILE A 40 1.37 -25.23 -1.93
C ILE A 40 -0.08 -24.88 -1.57
N TRP A 41 -0.33 -24.31 -0.39
CA TRP A 41 -1.68 -23.94 0.05
C TRP A 41 -2.31 -22.84 -0.82
N GLN A 42 -1.54 -21.85 -1.26
CA GLN A 42 -1.98 -20.81 -2.18
C GLN A 42 -2.30 -21.39 -3.57
N LYS A 43 -1.51 -22.33 -4.07
CA LYS A 43 -1.78 -23.03 -5.33
C LYS A 43 -3.03 -23.89 -5.24
N LEU A 44 -3.23 -24.59 -4.12
CA LEU A 44 -4.43 -25.38 -3.87
C LEU A 44 -5.68 -24.49 -3.78
N ARG A 45 -5.61 -23.35 -3.07
CA ARG A 45 -6.71 -22.39 -2.99
C ARG A 45 -7.00 -21.71 -4.33
N ALA A 46 -5.98 -21.39 -5.11
CA ALA A 46 -6.15 -20.86 -6.45
C ALA A 46 -6.85 -21.87 -7.38
N LEU A 47 -6.53 -23.16 -7.24
CA LEU A 47 -7.22 -24.24 -7.95
C LEU A 47 -8.69 -24.35 -7.50
N LEU A 48 -8.96 -24.13 -6.21
CA LEU A 48 -10.31 -24.11 -5.61
C LEU A 48 -11.06 -22.78 -5.79
N GLN A 49 -10.53 -21.83 -6.57
CA GLN A 49 -11.09 -20.47 -6.77
C GLN A 49 -11.35 -19.67 -5.48
N LEU A 50 -10.69 -20.04 -4.38
CA LEU A 50 -10.78 -19.34 -3.11
C LEU A 50 -9.87 -18.11 -3.10
N PRO A 51 -10.23 -17.05 -2.34
CA PRO A 51 -9.40 -15.85 -2.25
C PRO A 51 -7.99 -16.20 -1.77
N VAL A 52 -7.00 -15.85 -2.59
CA VAL A 52 -5.59 -16.14 -2.32
C VAL A 52 -5.12 -15.22 -1.18
N PRO A 53 -4.72 -15.79 -0.02
CA PRO A 53 -4.26 -14.97 1.10
C PRO A 53 -2.96 -14.24 0.73
N SER A 54 -2.83 -12.98 1.16
CA SER A 54 -1.69 -12.11 0.82
C SER A 54 -0.36 -12.66 1.37
N GLN A 55 0.78 -12.11 0.93
CA GLN A 55 2.11 -12.52 1.40
C GLN A 55 2.44 -12.10 2.85
N TYR A 56 1.48 -11.58 3.61
CA TYR A 56 1.63 -11.26 5.02
C TYR A 56 1.02 -12.37 5.88
N ILE A 57 1.71 -12.74 6.97
CA ILE A 57 1.22 -13.72 7.95
C ILE A 57 1.04 -13.02 9.27
N ARG A 58 -0.03 -13.38 9.98
CA ARG A 58 -0.20 -13.01 11.39
C ARG A 58 0.93 -13.61 12.22
N THR A 59 1.75 -12.75 12.81
CA THR A 59 2.80 -13.15 13.73
C THR A 59 2.25 -13.00 15.15
N PRO A 60 2.24 -14.06 15.97
CA PRO A 60 1.93 -13.91 17.38
C PRO A 60 3.03 -13.06 18.02
N SER A 61 2.65 -11.95 18.63
CA SER A 61 3.54 -11.09 19.41
C SER A 61 2.93 -10.94 20.79
N ASN A 62 3.77 -11.03 21.83
CA ASN A 62 3.36 -10.77 23.20
C ASN A 62 3.31 -9.25 23.52
N TYR A 63 3.72 -8.41 22.57
CA TYR A 63 3.76 -6.96 22.72
C TYR A 63 2.48 -6.34 22.18
N PHE A 64 1.58 -5.92 23.07
CA PHE A 64 0.37 -5.19 22.73
C PHE A 64 0.67 -3.70 22.53
N LEU A 65 0.71 -3.24 21.29
CA LEU A 65 0.71 -1.82 20.97
C LEU A 65 -0.71 -1.38 20.68
N ARG A 66 -1.22 -0.42 21.47
CA ARG A 66 -2.56 0.16 21.28
C ARG A 66 -2.66 1.06 20.04
N THR A 67 -1.57 1.23 19.31
CA THR A 67 -1.44 2.10 18.13
C THR A 67 -1.07 1.26 16.91
N GLY A 68 -1.71 1.53 15.77
CA GLY A 68 -1.32 0.93 14.50
C GLY A 68 0.05 1.42 14.05
N TYR A 69 0.86 0.51 13.51
CA TYR A 69 2.22 0.84 13.07
C TYR A 69 2.55 0.15 11.75
N VAL A 70 3.51 0.71 11.01
CA VAL A 70 3.97 0.19 9.72
C VAL A 70 5.50 0.21 9.72
N ILE A 71 6.12 -0.91 9.38
CA ILE A 71 7.57 -1.08 9.30
C ILE A 71 7.94 -1.24 7.83
N LEU A 72 8.73 -0.29 7.33
CA LEU A 72 9.20 -0.25 5.95
C LEU A 72 10.72 -0.45 5.92
N ASP A 73 11.19 -0.93 4.77
CA ASP A 73 12.61 -0.99 4.45
C ASP A 73 13.25 0.39 4.47
N TYR A 74 14.48 0.48 4.98
CA TYR A 74 15.20 1.75 5.07
C TYR A 74 15.93 2.03 3.76
N ILE A 75 15.64 3.18 3.15
CA ILE A 75 16.31 3.61 1.92
C ILE A 75 17.63 4.26 2.31
N GLU A 76 18.74 3.59 1.99
CA GLU A 76 20.08 4.10 2.30
C GLU A 76 20.38 5.39 1.51
N PRO A 77 21.09 6.38 2.10
CA PRO A 77 21.45 7.63 1.41
C PRO A 77 22.29 7.43 0.14
N THR A 78 22.98 6.29 0.04
CA THR A 78 23.74 5.87 -1.16
C THR A 78 22.83 5.49 -2.32
N THR A 79 21.63 4.98 -2.03
CA THR A 79 20.61 4.62 -3.02
C THR A 79 19.84 5.84 -3.52
N GLY A 80 19.55 6.79 -2.64
CA GLY A 80 18.87 8.03 -3.01
C GLY A 80 18.70 8.99 -1.84
N GLN A 81 18.53 10.27 -2.18
CA GLN A 81 18.25 11.33 -1.21
C GLN A 81 16.83 11.84 -1.35
N MET A 82 16.24 12.25 -0.23
CA MET A 82 14.89 12.80 -0.20
C MET A 82 14.81 14.08 -1.06
N LEU A 83 13.81 14.14 -1.94
CA LEU A 83 13.67 15.28 -2.87
C LEU A 83 13.52 16.61 -2.13
N SER A 84 12.84 16.63 -0.97
CA SER A 84 12.65 17.84 -0.16
C SER A 84 13.96 18.49 0.28
N ALA A 85 15.03 17.70 0.50
CA ALA A 85 16.33 18.21 0.92
C ALA A 85 17.04 18.99 -0.20
N THR A 86 16.88 18.56 -1.46
CA THR A 86 17.56 19.15 -2.62
C THR A 86 16.66 20.05 -3.47
N TRP A 87 15.35 20.02 -3.23
CA TRP A 87 14.36 20.75 -4.03
C TRP A 87 14.58 22.26 -4.01
N LYS A 88 14.73 22.88 -2.83
CA LYS A 88 14.88 24.34 -2.71
C LYS A 88 16.09 24.89 -3.47
N SER A 89 17.20 24.14 -3.50
CA SER A 89 18.44 24.54 -4.17
C SER A 89 18.43 24.28 -5.67
N HIS A 90 17.69 23.28 -6.14
CA HIS A 90 17.76 22.83 -7.54
C HIS A 90 16.45 22.98 -8.32
N SER A 91 15.38 23.54 -7.74
CA SER A 91 14.08 23.67 -8.39
C SER A 91 14.09 24.58 -9.63
N ASN A 92 15.05 25.51 -9.72
CA ASN A 92 15.19 26.41 -10.87
C ASN A 92 15.96 25.77 -12.04
N ASP A 93 16.58 24.62 -11.83
CA ASP A 93 17.28 23.88 -12.87
C ASP A 93 16.25 23.18 -13.78
N THR A 94 16.18 23.66 -15.03
CA THR A 94 15.19 23.21 -16.01
C THR A 94 15.37 21.76 -16.43
N GLU A 95 16.62 21.27 -16.50
CA GLU A 95 16.90 19.88 -16.90
C GLU A 95 16.49 18.91 -15.79
N ARG A 96 16.86 19.20 -14.54
CA ARG A 96 16.46 18.37 -13.39
C ARG A 96 14.95 18.30 -13.24
N ARG A 97 14.28 19.43 -13.40
CA ARG A 97 12.82 19.51 -13.35
C ARG A 97 12.16 18.68 -14.46
N ARG A 98 12.69 18.76 -15.69
CA ARG A 98 12.23 17.93 -16.82
C ARG A 98 12.40 16.43 -16.53
N ASN A 99 13.55 16.04 -15.98
CA ASN A 99 13.82 14.65 -15.63
C ASN A 99 12.90 14.14 -14.52
N LEU A 100 12.64 14.96 -13.49
CA LEU A 100 11.68 14.63 -12.43
C LEU A 100 10.28 14.40 -12.99
N PHE A 101 9.75 15.34 -13.79
CA PHE A 101 8.41 15.19 -14.36
C PHE A 101 8.30 14.01 -15.32
N ARG A 102 9.35 13.75 -16.10
CA ARG A 102 9.42 12.56 -16.96
C ARG A 102 9.40 11.27 -16.13
N GLY A 103 10.14 11.23 -15.02
CA GLY A 103 10.13 10.12 -14.08
C GLY A 103 8.75 9.91 -13.46
N LEU A 104 8.14 10.97 -12.93
CA LEU A 104 6.80 10.94 -12.35
C LEU A 104 5.75 10.46 -13.36
N SER A 105 5.81 10.97 -14.60
CA SER A 105 4.92 10.53 -15.68
C SER A 105 5.05 9.03 -15.95
N ARG A 106 6.28 8.50 -16.01
CA ARG A 106 6.53 7.06 -16.16
C ARG A 106 5.98 6.25 -15.00
N LEU A 107 6.12 6.74 -13.76
CA LEU A 107 5.57 6.07 -12.58
C LEU A 107 4.05 6.04 -12.62
N VAL A 108 3.41 7.18 -12.89
CA VAL A 108 1.94 7.27 -13.03
C VAL A 108 1.46 6.33 -14.13
N LEU A 109 2.12 6.33 -15.30
CA LEU A 109 1.79 5.41 -16.39
C LEU A 109 1.95 3.94 -15.97
N SER A 110 3.06 3.58 -15.33
CA SER A 110 3.33 2.21 -14.88
C SER A 110 2.29 1.72 -13.86
N VAL A 111 1.88 2.58 -12.92
CA VAL A 111 0.82 2.28 -11.95
C VAL A 111 -0.55 2.18 -12.62
N SER A 112 -0.85 3.08 -13.56
CA SER A 112 -2.13 3.12 -14.27
C SER A 112 -2.34 1.98 -15.26
N ARG A 113 -1.28 1.26 -15.64
CA ARG A 113 -1.37 0.07 -16.51
C ARG A 113 -2.24 -1.05 -15.92
N ILE A 114 -2.41 -1.07 -14.59
CA ILE A 114 -3.25 -2.05 -13.92
C ILE A 114 -4.63 -1.44 -13.73
N PRO A 115 -5.65 -1.87 -14.52
CA PRO A 115 -7.00 -1.37 -14.34
C PRO A 115 -7.51 -1.82 -12.98
N LEU A 116 -7.97 -0.86 -12.17
CA LEU A 116 -8.67 -1.15 -10.93
C LEU A 116 -10.16 -1.32 -11.24
N PRO A 117 -10.83 -2.34 -10.69
CA PRO A 117 -12.24 -2.62 -10.99
C PRO A 117 -13.19 -1.57 -10.41
N ARG A 118 -12.75 -0.83 -9.38
CA ARG A 118 -13.51 0.20 -8.66
C ARG A 118 -12.58 1.31 -8.18
N ILE A 119 -13.17 2.45 -7.85
CA ILE A 119 -12.52 3.57 -7.17
C ILE A 119 -12.75 3.38 -5.67
N GLY A 120 -11.66 3.18 -4.95
CA GLY A 120 -11.65 2.92 -3.52
C GLY A 120 -10.23 2.86 -2.97
N SER A 121 -10.12 2.53 -1.69
CA SER A 121 -8.84 2.24 -1.05
C SER A 121 -8.73 0.76 -0.69
N TRP A 122 -7.49 0.29 -0.64
CA TRP A 122 -7.18 -1.07 -0.24
C TRP A 122 -7.31 -1.20 1.28
N CYS A 123 -8.09 -2.20 1.70
CA CYS A 123 -8.23 -2.57 3.10
C CYS A 123 -7.46 -3.88 3.32
N CYS A 124 -6.63 -3.92 4.36
CA CYS A 124 -6.09 -5.18 4.85
C CYS A 124 -7.04 -5.69 5.94
N HIS A 125 -7.53 -6.91 5.73
CA HIS A 125 -8.42 -7.57 6.66
C HIS A 125 -7.65 -8.36 7.72
N GLU A 126 -8.39 -8.74 8.74
CA GLU A 126 -7.93 -9.50 9.90
C GLU A 126 -7.40 -10.90 9.55
N ASP A 127 -7.87 -11.48 8.45
CA ASP A 127 -7.42 -12.75 7.90
C ASP A 127 -6.13 -12.62 7.08
N GLY A 128 -5.59 -11.41 6.97
CA GLY A 128 -4.43 -11.08 6.13
C GLY A 128 -4.76 -11.04 4.65
N SER A 129 -6.04 -11.02 4.25
CA SER A 129 -6.43 -10.71 2.88
C SER A 129 -6.38 -9.20 2.62
N ILE A 130 -6.12 -8.82 1.37
CA ILE A 130 -6.09 -7.43 0.94
C ILE A 130 -7.16 -7.26 -0.13
N THR A 131 -8.14 -6.39 0.10
CA THR A 131 -9.22 -6.17 -0.86
C THR A 131 -9.50 -4.69 -1.09
N LEU A 132 -9.94 -4.36 -2.30
CA LEU A 132 -10.37 -3.01 -2.65
C LEU A 132 -11.84 -2.80 -2.20
N SER A 133 -12.04 -2.65 -0.89
CA SER A 133 -13.38 -2.61 -0.27
C SER A 133 -13.66 -1.33 0.52
N ASN A 134 -12.65 -0.48 0.70
CA ASN A 134 -12.78 0.74 1.48
C ASN A 134 -13.00 1.94 0.56
N ARG A 135 -13.58 3.02 1.09
CA ARG A 135 -13.84 4.26 0.36
C ARG A 135 -12.58 4.89 -0.22
N PRO A 136 -12.69 5.77 -1.22
CA PRO A 136 -11.55 6.54 -1.69
C PRO A 136 -10.97 7.36 -0.52
N LEU A 137 -9.75 7.04 -0.14
CA LEU A 137 -9.03 7.74 0.93
C LEU A 137 -7.92 8.56 0.30
N THR A 138 -8.05 9.88 0.37
CA THR A 138 -6.98 10.82 0.06
C THR A 138 -6.38 11.35 1.36
N CYS A 139 -5.13 11.82 1.29
CA CYS A 139 -4.45 12.40 2.45
C CYS A 139 -5.29 13.51 3.11
N GLY A 140 -5.89 14.39 2.30
CA GLY A 140 -6.74 15.48 2.81
C GLY A 140 -7.98 14.98 3.56
N VAL A 141 -8.67 13.94 3.06
CA VAL A 141 -9.83 13.35 3.76
C VAL A 141 -9.41 12.77 5.11
N ILE A 142 -8.27 12.07 5.16
CA ILE A 142 -7.75 11.48 6.40
C ILE A 142 -7.42 12.57 7.43
N ILE A 143 -6.71 13.63 7.01
CA ILE A 143 -6.35 14.74 7.89
C ILE A 143 -7.61 15.42 8.43
N LEU A 144 -8.56 15.73 7.56
CA LEU A 144 -9.78 16.44 7.94
C LEU A 144 -10.66 15.62 8.90
N GLU A 145 -10.82 14.32 8.66
CA GLU A 145 -11.53 13.42 9.57
C GLU A 145 -10.80 13.28 10.92
N ASN A 146 -9.46 13.25 10.93
CA ASN A 146 -8.67 13.23 12.16
C ASN A 146 -8.79 14.54 12.95
N ASP A 147 -8.96 15.68 12.26
CA ASP A 147 -9.20 16.99 12.86
C ASP A 147 -10.65 17.19 13.35
N GLY A 148 -11.49 16.15 13.25
CA GLY A 148 -12.84 16.13 13.79
C GLY A 148 -13.95 16.50 12.81
N ALA A 149 -13.64 16.64 11.50
CA ALA A 149 -14.69 16.87 10.52
C ALA A 149 -15.60 15.64 10.37
N PRO A 150 -16.90 15.86 10.14
CA PRO A 150 -17.84 14.77 9.97
C PRO A 150 -17.50 13.98 8.72
N ARG A 151 -17.56 12.66 8.86
CA ARG A 151 -17.33 11.72 7.79
C ARG A 151 -18.49 11.76 6.79
N VAL A 152 -18.23 12.27 5.58
CA VAL A 152 -19.23 12.38 4.50
C VAL A 152 -19.39 11.07 3.72
N MET A 153 -18.34 10.25 3.67
CA MET A 153 -18.34 8.98 2.91
C MET A 153 -18.32 7.78 3.85
N GLU A 154 -19.25 6.86 3.65
CA GLU A 154 -19.29 5.56 4.35
C GLU A 154 -18.01 4.75 4.10
N GLU A 155 -17.49 4.06 5.11
CA GLU A 155 -16.21 3.34 5.04
C GLU A 155 -16.20 2.25 3.95
N LYS A 156 -17.27 1.48 3.78
CA LYS A 156 -17.29 0.33 2.84
C LYS A 156 -17.80 0.68 1.45
N LYS A 157 -17.88 1.97 1.12
CA LYS A 157 -18.46 2.45 -0.14
C LYS A 157 -17.40 2.61 -1.22
N THR A 158 -17.47 1.77 -2.25
CA THR A 158 -16.63 1.86 -3.44
C THR A 158 -17.44 2.40 -4.62
N TYR A 159 -16.80 3.11 -5.53
CA TYR A 159 -17.48 3.73 -6.69
C TYR A 159 -17.04 3.04 -7.99
N SER A 160 -17.97 2.79 -8.90
CA SER A 160 -17.67 2.18 -10.21
C SER A 160 -17.32 3.21 -11.28
N CYS A 161 -17.68 4.47 -11.09
CA CYS A 161 -17.46 5.56 -12.03
C CYS A 161 -17.24 6.87 -11.26
N VAL A 162 -16.58 7.83 -11.91
CA VAL A 162 -16.48 9.21 -11.41
C VAL A 162 -17.86 9.86 -11.60
N MET A 163 -18.54 10.14 -10.50
CA MET A 163 -19.83 10.83 -10.56
C MET A 163 -19.54 12.30 -10.89
N TYR A 164 -19.98 12.79 -12.05
CA TYR A 164 -20.01 14.23 -12.30
C TYR A 164 -21.03 14.85 -11.34
N PRO A 165 -20.68 15.91 -10.60
CA PRO A 165 -21.67 16.65 -9.82
C PRO A 165 -22.68 17.24 -10.80
N THR A 166 -23.91 16.73 -10.75
CA THR A 166 -25.05 17.40 -11.36
C THR A 166 -25.41 18.55 -10.42
N TYR A 167 -25.09 19.76 -10.84
CA TYR A 167 -25.51 21.02 -10.21
C TYR A 167 -26.90 21.39 -10.72
#